data_AF-A0A3S0K6K4-F1
#
_entry.id   AF-A0A3S0K6K4-F1
#
_cell.length_a   1.000
_cell.length_b   1.000
_cell.length_c   1.000
_cell.angle_alpha   90.00
_cell.angle_beta   90.00
_cell.angle_gamma   90.00
#
_symmetry.space_group_name_H-M   'P 1'
#
loop_
_entity.id
_entity.type
_entity.pdbx_description
1 polymer ?
#
loop_
_entity_poly.entity_id
_entity_poly.type
_entity_poly.pdbx_seq_one_letter_code
_entity_poly.pdbx_strand_id
1 'polypeptide(L)'
;MPGPHITDRQMRLYMKHRQSDTPAIAAAKAGFSTATAYRIENDPRPPSHKALPRGRRRPDPLAGLWDSEVVPMLKAAPGLRAIAVFAEIRR
;
A
#
# COMPACT_ATOMS: atom_id res chain seq x y z
N MET A 1 13.74 -2.13 17.09
CA MET A 1 12.54 -2.50 16.32
C MET A 1 12.13 -1.32 15.45
N PRO A 2 11.93 -1.49 14.13
CA PRO A 2 11.37 -0.42 13.29
C PRO A 2 9.95 -0.07 13.78
N GLY A 3 9.63 1.23 13.87
CA GLY A 3 8.29 1.69 14.21
C GLY A 3 7.30 1.58 13.03
N PRO A 4 5.98 1.70 13.29
CA PRO A 4 4.98 1.70 12.24
C PRO A 4 5.19 2.88 11.27
N HIS A 5 4.72 2.70 10.02
CA HIS A 5 4.71 3.80 9.04
C HIS A 5 3.82 4.95 9.53
N ILE A 6 4.21 6.18 9.19
CA ILE A 6 3.38 7.35 9.48
C ILE A 6 2.12 7.30 8.64
N THR A 7 1.00 7.49 9.32
CA THR A 7 -0.33 7.51 8.71
C THR A 7 -0.72 8.92 8.27
N ASP A 8 -1.65 9.00 7.33
CA ASP A 8 -2.27 10.27 6.93
C ASP A 8 -2.87 11.03 8.11
N ARG A 9 -3.46 10.30 9.08
CA ARG A 9 -4.03 10.89 10.30
C ARG A 9 -2.97 11.62 11.11
N GLN A 10 -1.82 10.99 11.35
CA GLN A 10 -0.70 11.60 12.08
C GLN A 10 -0.16 12.82 11.34
N MET A 11 -0.05 12.75 10.01
CA MET A 11 0.39 13.90 9.22
C MET A 11 -0.61 15.08 9.27
N ARG A 12 -1.92 14.83 9.18
CA ARG A 12 -2.93 15.89 9.33
C ARG A 12 -2.89 16.50 10.74
N LEU A 13 -2.72 15.67 11.77
CA LEU A 13 -2.59 16.13 13.14
C LEU A 13 -1.35 17.01 13.32
N TYR A 14 -0.22 16.62 12.73
CA TYR A 14 0.99 17.43 12.67
C TYR A 14 0.74 18.78 12.01
N MET A 15 0.13 18.80 10.81
CA MET A 15 -0.14 20.05 10.09
C MET A 15 -1.06 20.99 10.88
N LYS A 16 -2.00 20.44 11.66
CA LYS A 16 -2.84 21.22 12.58
C LYS A 16 -2.02 21.87 13.69
N HIS A 17 -1.16 21.11 14.38
CA HIS A 17 -0.32 21.65 15.45
C HIS A 17 0.77 22.60 14.94
N ARG A 18 1.26 22.37 13.72
CA ARG A 18 2.34 23.16 13.13
C ARG A 18 1.96 24.62 12.88
N GLN A 19 0.67 24.95 12.87
CA GLN A 19 0.17 26.32 12.77
C GLN A 19 0.58 27.19 13.97
N SER A 20 0.75 26.59 15.15
CA SER A 20 1.06 27.29 16.41
C SER A 20 2.36 26.83 17.06
N ASP A 21 2.75 25.58 16.85
CA ASP A 21 3.85 24.95 17.57
C ASP A 21 5.12 24.84 16.70
N THR A 22 6.26 24.70 17.38
CA THR A 22 7.53 24.36 16.71
C THR A 22 7.46 22.95 16.11
N PRO A 23 8.28 22.63 15.08
CA PRO A 23 8.31 21.30 14.48
C PRO A 23 8.49 20.18 15.50
N ALA A 24 9.31 20.42 16.53
CA ALA A 24 9.58 19.45 17.57
C ALA A 24 8.35 19.14 18.43
N ILE A 25 7.64 20.18 18.87
CA ILE A 25 6.43 20.03 19.71
C ILE A 25 5.28 19.44 18.89
N ALA A 26 5.08 19.93 17.66
CA ALA A 26 4.05 19.42 16.76
C ALA A 26 4.28 17.94 16.41
N ALA A 27 5.52 17.53 16.16
CA ALA A 27 5.87 16.13 15.89
C ALA A 27 5.59 15.22 17.08
N ALA A 28 5.98 15.67 18.29
CA ALA A 28 5.72 14.93 19.52
C ALA A 28 4.21 14.74 19.74
N LYS A 29 3.41 15.80 19.57
CA LYS A 29 1.93 15.73 19.64
C LYS A 29 1.33 14.80 18.58
N ALA A 30 1.96 14.72 17.40
CA ALA A 30 1.54 13.84 16.32
C ALA A 30 2.08 12.39 16.40
N GLY A 31 2.92 12.10 17.40
CA GLY A 31 3.44 10.75 17.69
C GLY A 31 4.59 10.32 16.78
N PHE A 32 5.44 11.25 16.32
CA PHE A 32 6.64 10.92 15.55
C PHE A 32 7.82 11.86 15.83
N SER A 33 9.01 11.53 15.31
CA SER A 33 10.25 12.26 15.57
C SER A 33 10.34 13.61 14.86
N THR A 34 11.12 14.53 15.42
CA THR A 34 11.45 15.84 14.82
C THR A 34 12.06 15.70 13.43
N ALA A 35 12.95 14.73 13.23
CA ALA A 35 13.51 14.39 11.92
C ALA A 35 12.43 14.05 10.88
N THR A 36 11.31 13.48 11.32
CA THR A 36 10.20 13.18 10.41
C THR A 36 9.33 14.40 10.13
N ALA A 37 9.17 15.31 11.09
CA ALA A 37 8.55 16.61 10.83
C ALA A 37 9.27 17.37 9.71
N TYR A 38 10.60 17.46 9.74
CA TYR A 38 11.37 18.08 8.66
C TYR A 38 11.18 17.38 7.31
N ARG A 39 11.12 16.03 7.29
CA ARG A 39 10.80 15.28 6.06
C ARG A 39 9.38 15.58 5.54
N ILE A 40 8.42 15.79 6.42
CA ILE A 40 7.04 16.16 6.07
C ILE A 40 6.97 17.61 5.56
N GLU A 41 7.74 18.53 6.14
CA GLU A 41 7.80 19.92 5.66
C GLU A 41 8.41 20.02 4.26
N ASN A 42 9.44 19.22 3.97
CA ASN A 42 10.07 19.15 2.65
C ASN A 42 9.15 18.56 1.56
N ASP A 43 8.25 17.65 1.92
CA ASP A 43 7.23 17.11 1.01
C ASP A 43 5.88 17.04 1.76
N PRO A 44 5.05 18.09 1.67
CA PRO A 44 3.82 18.21 2.45
C PRO A 44 2.63 17.40 1.88
N ARG A 45 2.88 16.38 1.06
CA ARG A 45 1.84 15.44 0.59
C ARG A 45 1.60 14.32 1.61
N PRO A 46 0.34 13.88 1.83
CA PRO A 46 0.04 12.78 2.73
C PRO A 46 0.72 11.47 2.26
N PRO A 47 1.12 10.57 3.19
CA PRO A 47 1.74 9.28 2.86
C PRO A 47 0.99 8.48 1.80
N SER A 48 -0.34 8.47 1.84
CA SER A 48 -1.18 7.81 0.82
C SER A 48 -1.03 8.37 -0.59
N HIS A 49 -0.69 9.65 -0.73
CA HIS A 49 -0.48 10.30 -2.02
C HIS A 49 0.98 10.22 -2.52
N LYS A 50 1.91 9.80 -1.64
CA LYS A 50 3.33 9.68 -1.97
C LYS A 50 3.69 8.34 -2.58
N ALA A 51 3.04 7.27 -2.13
CA ALA A 51 3.42 5.92 -2.50
C ALA A 51 2.62 5.43 -3.72
N LEU A 52 3.31 5.25 -4.85
CA LEU A 52 2.92 4.18 -5.76
C LEU A 52 3.00 2.86 -4.96
N PRO A 53 2.03 1.94 -5.11
CA PRO A 53 2.13 0.63 -4.51
C PRO A 53 3.50 0.04 -4.82
N ARG A 54 4.22 -0.46 -3.81
CA ARG A 54 5.47 -1.17 -4.06
C ARG A 54 5.16 -2.31 -5.02
N GLY A 55 5.71 -2.21 -6.24
CA GLY A 55 5.55 -3.27 -7.23
C GLY A 55 6.11 -4.59 -6.70
N ARG A 56 5.65 -5.70 -7.30
CA ARG A 56 6.24 -7.02 -7.02
C ARG A 56 7.71 -6.97 -7.43
N ARG A 57 8.60 -7.42 -6.54
CA ARG A 57 10.04 -7.50 -6.84
C ARG A 57 10.37 -8.57 -7.88
N ARG A 58 9.46 -9.53 -8.11
CA ARG A 58 9.58 -10.59 -9.09
C ARG A 58 8.34 -10.59 -10.00
N PRO A 59 8.49 -10.93 -11.28
CA PRO A 59 7.35 -11.15 -12.18
C PRO A 59 6.45 -12.26 -11.63
N ASP A 60 5.15 -12.19 -11.96
CA ASP A 60 4.20 -13.22 -11.54
C ASP A 60 4.46 -14.52 -12.31
N PRO A 61 4.81 -15.63 -11.63
CA PRO A 61 5.03 -16.90 -12.30
C PRO A 61 3.79 -17.45 -13.01
N LEU A 62 2.58 -16.97 -12.66
CA LEU A 62 1.33 -17.40 -13.26
C LEU A 62 0.74 -16.40 -14.26
N ALA A 63 1.42 -15.28 -14.54
CA ALA A 63 0.88 -14.23 -15.42
C ALA A 63 0.38 -14.79 -16.77
N GLY A 64 1.17 -15.64 -17.41
CA GLY A 64 0.80 -16.23 -18.70
C GLY A 64 -0.36 -17.23 -18.63
N LEU A 65 -0.51 -17.92 -17.50
CA LEU A 65 -1.50 -18.98 -17.31
C LEU A 65 -2.94 -18.45 -17.28
N TRP A 66 -3.12 -17.21 -16.80
CA TRP A 66 -4.44 -16.60 -16.67
C TRP A 66 -5.13 -16.47 -18.02
N ASP A 67 -4.46 -15.86 -18.99
CA ASP A 67 -5.03 -15.61 -20.32
C ASP A 67 -5.04 -16.87 -21.18
N SER A 68 -4.05 -17.76 -21.03
CA SER A 68 -3.93 -18.97 -21.86
C SER A 68 -4.86 -20.11 -21.45
N GLU A 69 -5.11 -20.29 -20.15
CA GLU A 69 -5.80 -21.49 -19.64
C GLU A 69 -7.01 -21.14 -18.77
N VAL A 70 -6.82 -20.29 -17.77
CA VAL A 70 -7.86 -20.05 -16.75
C VAL A 70 -9.06 -19.32 -17.33
N VAL A 71 -8.84 -18.22 -18.07
CA VAL A 71 -9.93 -17.42 -18.64
C VAL A 71 -10.74 -18.21 -19.68
N PRO A 72 -10.13 -18.93 -20.65
CA PRO A 72 -10.87 -19.80 -21.56
C PRO A 72 -11.70 -20.88 -20.85
N MET A 73 -11.12 -21.53 -19.83
CA MET A 73 -11.80 -22.56 -19.04
C MET A 73 -13.05 -22.03 -18.34
N LEU A 74 -12.97 -20.86 -17.71
CA LEU A 74 -14.11 -20.24 -17.04
C LEU A 74 -15.18 -19.76 -18.02
N LYS A 75 -14.79 -19.30 -19.22
CA LYS A 75 -15.74 -18.96 -20.29
C LYS A 75 -16.48 -20.19 -20.81
N ALA A 76 -15.79 -21.32 -20.97
CA ALA A 76 -16.36 -22.57 -21.43
C ALA A 76 -17.25 -23.24 -20.37
N ALA A 77 -16.91 -23.11 -19.09
CA ALA A 77 -17.66 -23.68 -17.96
C ALA A 77 -17.96 -22.62 -16.88
N PRO A 78 -18.99 -21.78 -17.06
CA PRO A 78 -19.34 -20.72 -16.10
C PRO A 78 -19.73 -21.22 -14.70
N GLY A 79 -20.15 -22.49 -14.59
CA GLY A 79 -20.46 -23.14 -13.32
C GLY A 79 -19.23 -23.68 -12.57
N LEU A 80 -18.04 -23.59 -13.17
CA LEU A 80 -16.80 -24.06 -12.55
C LEU A 80 -16.47 -23.20 -11.32
N ARG A 81 -16.37 -23.85 -10.16
CA ARG A 81 -15.98 -23.17 -8.93
C ARG A 81 -14.50 -22.81 -8.98
N ALA A 82 -14.13 -21.61 -8.53
CA ALA A 82 -12.74 -21.14 -8.51
C ALA A 82 -11.77 -22.13 -7.82
N ILE A 83 -12.22 -22.84 -6.78
CA ILE A 83 -11.40 -23.84 -6.07
C ILE A 83 -11.04 -25.07 -6.92
N ALA A 84 -11.82 -25.36 -7.97
CA ALA A 84 -11.62 -26.52 -8.83
C ALA A 84 -10.68 -26.24 -10.02
N VAL A 85 -10.39 -24.96 -10.32
CA VAL A 85 -9.59 -24.55 -11.50
C VAL A 85 -8.23 -25.24 -11.53
N PHE A 86 -7.53 -25.30 -10.40
CA PHE A 86 -6.22 -25.95 -10.35
C PHE A 86 -6.29 -27.47 -10.57
N ALA A 87 -7.36 -28.12 -10.12
CA ALA A 87 -7.56 -29.55 -10.37
C ALA A 87 -7.86 -29.81 -11.86
N GLU A 88 -8.62 -28.92 -12.50
CA GLU A 88 -8.95 -29.02 -13.93
C GLU A 88 -7.72 -28.80 -14.82
N ILE A 89 -6.82 -27.88 -14.46
CA ILE A 89 -5.54 -27.66 -15.17
C ILE A 89 -4.61 -28.88 -15.09
N ARG A 90 -4.70 -29.66 -14.01
CA ARG A 90 -3.85 -30.84 -13.79
C ARG A 90 -4.37 -32.13 -14.44
N ARG A 91 -5.53 -32.08 -15.08
CA ARG A 91 -6.22 -33.23 -15.63
C ARG A 91 -5.74 -33.56 -17.04
#